data_AF-J3QL28-F1
#
_entry.id   AF-J3QL28-F1
#
_cell.length_a   1.000
_cell.length_b   1.000
_cell.length_c   1.000
_cell.angle_alpha   90.00
_cell.angle_beta   90.00
_cell.angle_gamma   90.00
#
_symmetry.space_group_name_H-M   'P 1'
#
loop_
_entity.id
_entity.type
_entity.pdbx_description
1 polymer ?
#
loop_
_entity_poly.entity_id
_entity_poly.type
_entity_poly.pdbx_seq_one_letter_code
_entity_poly.pdbx_strand_id
1 'polypeptide(L)'
;MTAEEGVQLSQQNAKDFFRVLNLNKKCDTSKHKVLVVSVCPQSLPYFAAKFNLSVTDASRRLCGFLKSLGVHYVFDTTIAADFSIL
;
A
#
# COMPACT_ATOMS: atom_id res chain seq x y z
N MET A 1 5.13 9.36 21.32
CA MET A 1 5.11 9.86 19.94
C MET A 1 4.26 11.11 19.91
N THR A 2 4.85 12.25 19.61
CA THR A 2 4.11 13.50 19.38
C THR A 2 3.51 13.51 17.96
N ALA A 3 2.48 14.32 17.73
CA ALA A 3 1.84 14.41 16.41
C ALA A 3 2.84 14.83 15.31
N GLU A 4 3.80 15.69 15.63
CA GLU A 4 4.87 16.14 14.73
C GLU A 4 5.81 14.99 14.33
N GLU A 5 6.24 14.18 15.30
CA GLU A 5 7.06 12.98 15.04
C GLU A 5 6.32 11.98 14.14
N GLY A 6 5.01 11.80 14.36
CA GLY A 6 4.18 10.92 13.54
C GLY A 6 4.07 11.37 12.08
N VAL A 7 3.93 12.68 11.85
CA VAL A 7 3.90 13.26 10.50
C VAL A 7 5.24 13.09 9.80
N GLN A 8 6.35 13.39 10.50
CA GLN A 8 7.70 13.24 9.93
C GLN A 8 8.00 11.78 9.56
N LEU A 9 7.65 10.83 10.43
CA LEU A 9 7.82 9.40 10.17
C LEU A 9 7.02 8.96 8.93
N SER A 10 5.77 9.39 8.83
CA SER A 10 4.90 9.06 7.69
C SER A 10 5.46 9.61 6.37
N GLN A 11 5.99 10.84 6.38
CA GLN A 11 6.64 11.45 5.22
C GLN A 11 7.92 10.70 4.83
N GLN A 12 8.72 10.30 5.81
CA GLN A 12 9.95 9.56 5.58
C GLN A 12 9.67 8.18 4.97
N ASN A 13 8.69 7.46 5.52
CA ASN A 13 8.25 6.16 4.99
C ASN A 13 7.80 6.26 3.53
N ALA A 14 7.05 7.30 3.17
CA ALA A 14 6.62 7.54 1.79
C ALA A 14 7.83 7.78 0.87
N LYS A 15 8.81 8.60 1.29
CA LYS A 15 10.04 8.83 0.52
C LYS A 15 10.82 7.54 0.28
N ASP A 16 10.96 6.72 1.31
CA ASP A 16 11.67 5.45 1.22
C ASP A 16 10.97 4.45 0.30
N PHE A 17 9.64 4.41 0.33
CA PHE A 17 8.83 3.61 -0.59
C PHE A 17 9.09 4.01 -2.06
N PHE A 18 9.02 5.31 -2.39
CA PHE A 18 9.30 5.78 -3.74
C PHE A 18 10.77 5.59 -4.16
N ARG A 19 11.71 5.65 -3.20
CA ARG A 19 13.12 5.34 -3.47
C ARG A 19 13.29 3.91 -3.96
N VAL A 20 12.68 2.92 -3.29
CA VAL A 20 12.77 1.51 -3.70
C VAL A 20 12.10 1.28 -5.05
N LEU A 21 10.93 1.87 -5.29
CA LEU A 21 10.25 1.79 -6.59
C LEU A 21 11.13 2.30 -7.73
N ASN A 22 11.78 3.45 -7.54
CA ASN A 22 12.67 4.03 -8.55
C ASN A 22 13.94 3.23 -8.77
N LEU A 23 14.47 2.58 -7.72
CA LEU A 23 15.60 1.68 -7.85
C LEU A 23 15.23 0.45 -8.69
N ASN A 24 14.09 -0.19 -8.41
CA ASN A 24 13.60 -1.32 -9.20
C ASN A 24 13.40 -0.96 -10.68
N LYS A 25 12.90 0.24 -10.98
CA LYS A 25 12.73 0.71 -12.37
C LYS A 25 14.05 0.87 -13.13
N LYS A 26 15.17 1.05 -12.44
CA LYS A 26 16.49 1.32 -13.04
C LYS A 26 17.43 0.12 -13.03
N CYS A 27 17.12 -0.93 -12.26
CA CYS A 27 17.95 -2.12 -12.18
C CYS A 27 17.35 -3.29 -12.96
N ASP A 28 18.22 -4.24 -13.28
CA ASP A 28 17.83 -5.53 -13.85
C ASP A 28 16.86 -6.28 -12.93
N THR A 29 15.94 -7.05 -13.51
CA THR A 29 14.90 -7.80 -12.79
C THR A 29 15.47 -8.74 -11.73
N SER A 30 16.69 -9.26 -11.91
CA SER A 30 17.40 -10.09 -10.90
C SER A 30 17.72 -9.35 -9.60
N LYS A 31 17.72 -8.01 -9.61
CA LYS A 31 18.03 -7.14 -8.47
C LYS A 31 16.78 -6.45 -7.91
N HIS A 32 15.60 -6.79 -8.39
CA HIS A 32 14.35 -6.17 -7.94
C HIS A 32 14.09 -6.56 -6.48
N LYS A 33 13.84 -5.54 -5.65
CA LYS A 33 13.33 -5.76 -4.30
C LYS A 33 11.84 -6.03 -4.38
N VAL A 34 11.37 -7.08 -3.71
CA VAL A 34 9.95 -7.37 -3.62
C VAL A 34 9.27 -6.30 -2.75
N LEU A 35 8.31 -5.59 -3.34
CA LEU A 35 7.49 -4.60 -2.67
C LEU A 35 6.10 -5.17 -2.41
N VAL A 36 5.72 -5.17 -1.14
CA VAL A 36 4.42 -5.64 -0.64
C VAL A 36 3.73 -4.48 0.06
N VAL A 37 2.44 -4.30 -0.21
CA VAL A 37 1.60 -3.30 0.46
C VAL A 37 0.45 -3.99 1.17
N SER A 38 0.24 -3.64 2.44
CA SER A 38 -0.94 -4.04 3.20
C SER A 38 -1.92 -2.88 3.28
N VAL A 39 -3.18 -3.12 2.93
CA VAL A 39 -4.26 -2.13 2.95
C VAL A 39 -5.20 -2.47 4.10
N CYS A 40 -5.51 -1.48 4.94
CA CYS A 40 -6.48 -1.65 6.00
C CYS A 40 -7.90 -1.74 5.40
N PRO A 41 -8.71 -2.76 5.73
CA PRO A 41 -10.04 -2.96 5.15
C PRO A 41 -10.97 -1.78 5.47
N GLN A 42 -10.78 -1.13 6.62
CA GLN A 42 -11.55 0.05 7.04
C GLN A 42 -11.30 1.28 6.15
N SER A 43 -10.17 1.33 5.43
CA SER A 43 -9.89 2.44 4.50
C SER A 43 -10.72 2.35 3.21
N LEU A 44 -11.13 1.15 2.80
CA LEU A 44 -11.83 0.93 1.53
C LEU A 44 -13.24 1.53 1.49
N PRO A 45 -14.11 1.36 2.51
CA PRO A 45 -15.40 2.04 2.56
C PRO A 45 -15.28 3.57 2.53
N TYR A 46 -14.26 4.13 3.18
CA TYR A 46 -14.00 5.56 3.13
C TYR A 46 -13.72 6.03 1.69
N PHE A 47 -12.84 5.31 0.96
CA PHE A 47 -12.56 5.63 -0.44
C PHE A 47 -13.78 5.41 -1.34
N ALA A 48 -14.55 4.35 -1.11
CA ALA A 48 -15.78 4.07 -1.84
C ALA A 48 -16.77 5.23 -1.72
N ALA A 49 -17.03 5.69 -0.49
CA ALA A 49 -17.90 6.85 -0.24
C ALA A 49 -17.33 8.14 -0.86
N LYS A 50 -16.03 8.39 -0.67
CA LYS A 50 -15.36 9.61 -1.15
C LYS A 50 -15.38 9.74 -2.67
N PHE A 51 -15.25 8.63 -3.40
CA PHE A 51 -15.19 8.62 -4.86
C PHE A 51 -16.50 8.18 -5.52
N ASN A 52 -17.57 7.99 -4.75
CA ASN A 52 -18.86 7.48 -5.21
C ASN A 52 -18.73 6.16 -6.01
N LEU A 53 -17.97 5.22 -5.45
CA LEU A 53 -17.69 3.90 -6.02
C LEU A 53 -18.27 2.81 -5.12
N SER A 54 -18.44 1.60 -5.66
CA SER A 54 -18.60 0.42 -4.82
C SER A 54 -17.32 0.11 -4.05
N VAL A 55 -17.41 -0.53 -2.88
CA VAL A 55 -16.23 -0.97 -2.11
C VAL A 55 -15.33 -1.88 -2.94
N THR A 56 -15.92 -2.76 -3.75
CA THR A 56 -15.21 -3.63 -4.69
C THR A 56 -14.46 -2.85 -5.76
N ASP A 57 -15.05 -1.78 -6.32
CA ASP A 57 -14.37 -0.94 -7.31
C ASP A 57 -13.28 -0.08 -6.69
N ALA A 58 -13.51 0.46 -5.49
CA ALA A 58 -12.50 1.18 -4.74
C ALA A 58 -11.28 0.28 -4.46
N SER A 59 -11.52 -0.96 -4.02
CA SER A 59 -10.47 -1.97 -3.80
C SER A 59 -9.71 -2.28 -5.09
N ARG A 60 -10.44 -2.58 -6.18
CA ARG A 60 -9.83 -2.89 -7.49
C ARG A 60 -8.98 -1.74 -8.00
N ARG A 61 -9.49 -0.50 -7.94
CA ARG A 61 -8.78 0.69 -8.41
C ARG A 61 -7.56 1.01 -7.55
N LEU A 62 -7.68 0.89 -6.23
CA LEU A 62 -6.56 1.10 -5.31
C LEU A 62 -5.45 0.06 -5.54
N CYS A 63 -5.83 -1.22 -5.65
CA CYS A 63 -4.89 -2.30 -5.95
C CYS A 63 -4.22 -2.10 -7.32
N GLY A 64 -5.00 -1.74 -8.35
CA GLY A 64 -4.50 -1.42 -9.68
C GLY A 64 -3.52 -0.26 -9.68
N PHE A 65 -3.83 0.82 -8.95
CA PHE A 65 -2.95 1.97 -8.79
C PHE A 65 -1.61 1.55 -8.15
N LEU A 66 -1.64 0.84 -7.01
CA LEU A 66 -0.42 0.38 -6.34
C LEU A 66 0.42 -0.54 -7.23
N LYS A 67 -0.21 -1.48 -7.94
CA LYS A 67 0.48 -2.34 -8.91
C LYS A 67 1.10 -1.54 -10.06
N SER A 68 0.41 -0.52 -10.59
CA SER A 68 0.96 0.35 -11.64
C SER A 68 2.18 1.16 -11.20
N LEU A 69 2.37 1.38 -9.89
CA LEU A 69 3.58 2.03 -9.38
C LEU A 69 4.80 1.11 -9.44
N GLY A 70 4.60 -0.21 -9.38
CA GLY A 70 5.65 -1.24 -9.32
C GLY A 70 5.58 -2.13 -8.07
N VAL A 71 4.46 -2.11 -7.33
CA VAL A 71 4.23 -3.02 -6.20
C VAL A 71 3.89 -4.42 -6.72
N HIS A 72 4.46 -5.46 -6.10
CA HIS A 72 4.30 -6.85 -6.53
C HIS A 72 3.02 -7.46 -5.95
N TYR A 73 2.81 -7.25 -4.66
CA TYR A 73 1.68 -7.82 -3.93
C TYR A 73 0.95 -6.74 -3.12
N VAL A 74 -0.37 -6.81 -3.15
CA VAL A 74 -1.25 -5.96 -2.36
C VAL A 74 -2.17 -6.89 -1.57
N PHE A 75 -2.08 -6.84 -0.25
CA PHE A 75 -2.86 -7.67 0.66
C PHE A 75 -3.79 -6.80 1.49
N ASP A 76 -4.96 -7.34 1.81
CA ASP A 76 -5.80 -6.77 2.85
C ASP A 76 -5.24 -7.23 4.22
N THR A 77 -5.17 -6.32 5.20
CA THR A 77 -4.73 -6.67 6.55
C THR A 77 -5.70 -7.65 7.25
N THR A 78 -6.90 -7.90 6.72
CA THR A 78 -7.76 -9.01 7.19
C THR A 78 -7.03 -10.34 7.25
N ILE A 79 -6.15 -10.62 6.27
CA ILE A 79 -5.37 -11.87 6.23
C ILE A 79 -4.54 -12.04 7.50
N ALA A 80 -3.93 -10.97 8.01
CA ALA A 80 -3.16 -11.02 9.25
C ALA A 80 -4.07 -11.21 10.50
N ALA A 81 -5.27 -10.62 10.50
CA ALA A 81 -6.23 -10.82 11.57
C ALA A 81 -6.74 -12.28 11.61
N ASP A 82 -6.99 -12.88 10.45
CA ASP A 82 -7.43 -14.28 10.35
C ASP A 82 -6.36 -15.26 10.86
N PHE A 83 -5.07 -15.01 10.57
CA PHE A 83 -3.98 -15.81 11.12
C PHE A 83 -3.75 -15.62 12.61
N SER A 84 -4.13 -14.47 13.18
CA SER A 84 -3.99 -14.21 14.62
C SER A 84 -5.03 -14.93 15.48
N ILE A 85 -6.08 -15.47 14.86
CA ILE A 85 -7.16 -16.21 15.54
C ILE A 85 -6.88 -17.73 15.57
N LEU A 86 -5.90 -18.20 14.78
CA LEU A 86 -5.35 -19.57 14.82
C LEU A 86 -4.38 -19.74 16.00
#